data_AF-A0A6M2EBA1-F1
#
_entry.id   AF-A0A6M2EBA1-F1
#
_cell.length_a   1.000
_cell.length_b   1.000
_cell.length_c   1.000
_cell.angle_alpha   90.00
_cell.angle_beta   90.00
_cell.angle_gamma   90.00
#
_symmetry.space_group_name_H-M   'P 1'
#
loop_
_entity.id
_entity.type
_entity.pdbx_description
1 polymer ?
#
loop_
_entity_poly.entity_id
_entity_poly.type
_entity_poly.pdbx_seq_one_letter_code
_entity_poly.pdbx_strand_id
1 'polypeptide(L)'
;MEEGKGSTLVHLLVVVLSLVAFGFAIAAERRRSVGRIEKDATNASYCVYNSDVATGYGVGAFLFLLSSESLLMGITKCMCFGRSLAPGGDRAWAIIYFVSSWATFLVAEGCLIAGAKKNAYHTKYRGMIYAQNVTCETLRKGVFIAGAVFVVATMILNVYYYMYFSKATASKATHKTNRTSSVGMTGNP
;
A
#
# COMPACT_ATOMS: atom_id res chain seq x y z
N MET A 1 22.02 0.43 -25.11
CA MET A 1 22.02 1.11 -23.80
C MET A 1 20.58 1.47 -23.35
N GLU A 2 19.60 0.57 -23.50
CA GLU A 2 18.19 0.82 -23.14
C GLU A 2 17.69 0.00 -21.93
N GLU A 3 18.57 -0.76 -21.28
CA GLU A 3 18.20 -1.69 -20.20
C GLU A 3 17.89 -1.01 -18.85
N GLY A 4 18.13 0.31 -18.73
CA GLY A 4 17.97 1.06 -17.47
C GLY A 4 16.64 1.81 -17.30
N LYS A 5 15.91 2.12 -18.37
CA LYS A 5 14.73 3.03 -18.28
C LYS A 5 13.50 2.37 -17.66
N GLY A 6 13.27 1.09 -17.93
CA GLY A 6 12.10 0.36 -17.42
C GLY A 6 12.12 0.18 -15.90
N SER A 7 13.27 -0.15 -15.32
CA SER A 7 13.39 -0.37 -13.87
C SER A 7 13.21 0.93 -13.07
N THR A 8 13.79 2.04 -13.53
CA THR A 8 13.67 3.34 -12.86
C THR A 8 12.25 3.90 -12.92
N LEU A 9 11.55 3.72 -14.04
CA LEU A 9 10.15 4.16 -14.18
C LEU A 9 9.24 3.44 -13.17
N VAL A 10 9.40 2.13 -12.98
CA VAL A 10 8.59 1.34 -12.05
C VAL A 10 8.83 1.77 -10.61
N HIS A 11 10.09 1.97 -10.21
CA HIS A 11 10.41 2.52 -8.88
C HIS A 11 9.75 3.87 -8.66
N LEU A 12 9.86 4.78 -9.63
CA LEU A 12 9.29 6.12 -9.52
C LEU A 12 7.78 6.06 -9.38
N LEU A 13 7.09 5.25 -10.19
CA LEU A 13 5.64 5.09 -10.12
C LEU A 13 5.18 4.52 -8.78
N VAL A 14 5.83 3.45 -8.29
CA VAL A 14 5.48 2.85 -6.99
C VAL A 14 5.68 3.85 -5.86
N VAL A 15 6.81 4.57 -5.84
CA VAL A 15 7.10 5.59 -4.82
C VAL A 15 6.07 6.72 -4.87
N VAL A 16 5.75 7.25 -6.05
CA VAL A 16 4.74 8.32 -6.19
C VAL A 16 3.37 7.86 -5.70
N LEU A 17 2.91 6.66 -6.09
CA LEU A 17 1.63 6.12 -5.63
C LEU A 17 1.60 5.93 -4.11
N SER A 18 2.67 5.39 -3.52
CA SER A 18 2.78 5.23 -2.06
C SER A 18 2.85 6.57 -1.31
N LEU A 19 3.53 7.59 -1.86
CA LEU A 19 3.57 8.93 -1.26
C LEU A 19 2.21 9.62 -1.31
N VAL A 20 1.46 9.45 -2.39
CA VAL A 20 0.06 9.93 -2.49
C VAL A 20 -0.82 9.21 -1.46
N ALA A 21 -0.69 7.89 -1.33
CA ALA A 21 -1.41 7.11 -0.32
C ALA A 21 -1.09 7.58 1.11
N PHE A 22 0.20 7.84 1.41
CA PHE A 22 0.63 8.39 2.69
C PHE A 22 0.03 9.78 2.94
N GLY A 23 0.09 10.67 1.94
CA GLY A 23 -0.50 12.00 2.03
C GLY A 23 -2.00 11.96 2.31
N PHE A 24 -2.71 11.04 1.67
CA PHE A 24 -4.14 10.83 1.89
C PHE A 24 -4.45 10.23 3.26
N ALA A 25 -3.62 9.32 3.77
CA ALA A 25 -3.74 8.80 5.13
C ALA A 25 -3.55 9.92 6.19
N ILE A 26 -2.57 10.81 5.99
CA ILE A 26 -2.37 11.98 6.86
C ILE A 26 -3.49 13.01 6.71
N ALA A 27 -3.97 13.24 5.49
CA ALA A 27 -5.11 14.12 5.24
C ALA A 27 -6.39 13.59 5.92
N ALA A 28 -6.59 12.27 5.92
CA ALA A 28 -7.68 11.60 6.62
C ALA A 28 -7.58 11.80 8.15
N GLU A 29 -6.38 11.70 8.74
CA GLU A 29 -6.18 12.04 10.16
C GLU A 29 -6.44 13.52 10.45
N ARG A 30 -5.91 14.44 9.61
CA ARG A 30 -6.06 15.88 9.84
C ARG A 30 -7.50 16.36 9.68
N ARG A 31 -8.26 15.75 8.76
CA ARG A 31 -9.69 16.04 8.53
C ARG A 31 -10.63 15.15 9.33
N ARG A 32 -10.13 14.39 10.32
CA ARG A 32 -10.95 13.57 11.21
C ARG A 32 -12.18 14.36 11.67
N SER A 33 -13.36 13.74 11.56
CA SER A 33 -14.61 14.37 11.96
C SER A 33 -14.55 14.76 13.44
N VAL A 34 -14.35 16.05 13.72
CA VAL A 34 -14.56 16.60 15.05
C VAL A 34 -16.06 16.72 15.19
N GLY A 35 -16.67 15.85 16.01
CA GLY A 35 -18.08 15.96 16.33
C GLY A 35 -18.33 17.31 16.98
N ARG A 36 -19.19 18.14 16.38
CA ARG A 36 -19.67 19.38 17.01
C ARG A 36 -20.96 19.09 17.74
N ILE A 37 -21.07 19.59 18.96
CA ILE A 37 -22.31 19.54 19.73
C ILE A 37 -23.15 20.73 19.29
N GLU A 38 -24.22 20.46 18.55
CA GLU A 38 -25.24 21.45 18.21
C GLU A 38 -26.45 21.24 19.12
N LYS A 39 -27.20 22.31 19.40
CA LYS A 39 -28.41 22.25 20.22
C LYS A 39 -29.63 22.48 19.34
N ASP A 40 -30.62 21.60 19.46
CA ASP A 40 -31.90 21.76 18.78
C ASP A 40 -32.83 22.72 19.56
N ALA A 41 -33.92 23.17 18.93
CA ALA A 41 -34.90 24.11 19.48
C ALA A 41 -35.56 23.64 20.80
N THR A 42 -35.50 22.35 21.10
CA THR A 42 -35.98 21.72 22.35
C THR A 42 -34.88 21.52 23.41
N ASN A 43 -33.73 22.20 23.29
CA ASN A 43 -32.56 22.06 24.18
C ASN A 43 -31.90 20.66 24.19
N ALA A 44 -32.21 19.80 23.23
CA ALA A 44 -31.51 18.53 23.05
C ALA A 44 -30.15 18.76 22.37
N SER A 45 -29.07 18.27 22.96
CA SER A 45 -27.74 18.27 22.35
C SER A 45 -27.61 17.09 21.37
N TYR A 46 -27.24 17.38 20.12
CA TYR A 46 -26.97 16.36 19.11
C TYR A 46 -25.57 16.57 18.51
N CYS A 47 -24.89 15.46 18.21
CA CYS A 47 -23.55 15.51 17.61
C CYS A 47 -23.69 15.58 16.08
N VAL A 48 -23.21 16.65 15.46
CA VAL A 48 -23.06 16.75 14.00
C VAL A 48 -21.65 16.34 13.60
N TYR A 49 -21.55 15.39 12.66
CA TYR A 49 -20.27 14.90 12.15
C TYR A 49 -20.14 15.21 10.65
N ASN A 50 -19.06 15.92 10.28
CA ASN A 50 -18.66 16.10 8.87
C ASN A 50 -17.74 14.94 8.47
N SER A 51 -18.28 13.82 7.96
CA SER A 51 -17.51 12.57 7.79
C SER A 51 -17.33 12.07 6.34
N ASP A 52 -17.91 12.77 5.36
CA ASP A 52 -17.81 12.33 3.96
C ASP A 52 -16.40 12.56 3.38
N VAL A 53 -15.75 13.65 3.77
CA VAL A 53 -14.43 14.02 3.24
C VAL A 53 -13.30 13.17 3.81
N ALA A 54 -13.32 12.88 5.13
CA ALA A 54 -12.29 12.06 5.77
C ALA A 54 -12.35 10.59 5.31
N THR A 55 -13.57 10.07 5.10
CA THR A 55 -13.78 8.74 4.54
C THR A 55 -13.25 8.65 3.11
N GLY A 56 -13.49 9.68 2.29
CA GLY A 56 -12.97 9.77 0.92
C GLY A 56 -11.44 9.70 0.87
N TYR A 57 -10.73 10.44 1.72
CA TYR A 57 -9.26 10.35 1.80
C TYR A 57 -8.77 8.98 2.27
N GLY A 58 -9.46 8.35 3.24
CA GLY A 58 -9.13 7.00 3.70
C GLY A 58 -9.28 5.93 2.60
N VAL A 59 -10.38 5.97 1.85
CA VAL A 59 -10.61 5.08 0.70
C VAL A 59 -9.63 5.38 -0.43
N GLY A 60 -9.32 6.65 -0.68
CA GLY A 60 -8.32 7.03 -1.67
C GLY A 60 -6.94 6.47 -1.32
N ALA A 61 -6.52 6.58 -0.05
CA ALA A 61 -5.25 6.00 0.41
C ALA A 61 -5.19 4.48 0.18
N PHE A 62 -6.29 3.78 0.48
CA PHE A 62 -6.45 2.34 0.20
C PHE A 62 -6.27 2.05 -1.30
N LEU A 63 -6.97 2.76 -2.17
CA LEU A 63 -6.91 2.52 -3.61
C LEU A 63 -5.51 2.78 -4.20
N PHE A 64 -4.84 3.85 -3.75
CA PHE A 64 -3.49 4.16 -4.22
C PHE A 64 -2.47 3.13 -3.76
N LEU A 65 -2.53 2.67 -2.50
CA LEU A 65 -1.65 1.63 -2.00
C LEU A 65 -1.90 0.30 -2.74
N LEU A 66 -3.16 -0.13 -2.86
CA LEU A 66 -3.56 -1.31 -3.64
C LEU A 66 -3.07 -1.25 -5.09
N SER A 67 -3.16 -0.08 -5.72
CA SER A 67 -2.69 0.12 -7.09
C SER A 67 -1.17 -0.04 -7.19
N SER A 68 -0.41 0.44 -6.20
CA SER A 68 1.05 0.31 -6.18
C SER A 68 1.50 -1.13 -6.01
N GLU A 69 0.84 -1.89 -5.13
CA GLU A 69 1.10 -3.32 -4.94
C GLU A 69 0.71 -4.11 -6.19
N SER A 70 -0.49 -3.87 -6.73
CA SER A 70 -0.99 -4.56 -7.93
C SER A 70 -0.11 -4.31 -9.17
N LEU A 71 0.38 -3.08 -9.36
CA LEU A 71 1.32 -2.74 -10.43
C LEU A 71 2.60 -3.57 -10.30
N LEU A 72 3.16 -3.65 -9.08
CA LEU A 72 4.39 -4.38 -8.82
C LEU A 72 4.20 -5.88 -9.08
N MET A 73 3.09 -6.45 -8.60
CA MET A 73 2.72 -7.84 -8.83
C MET A 73 2.49 -8.15 -10.32
N GLY A 74 1.86 -7.24 -11.05
CA GLY A 74 1.63 -7.36 -12.49
C GLY A 74 2.95 -7.39 -13.28
N ILE A 75 3.91 -6.53 -12.91
CA ILE A 75 5.22 -6.46 -13.55
C ILE A 75 6.08 -7.68 -13.20
N THR A 76 6.09 -8.10 -11.93
CA THR A 76 6.87 -9.27 -11.48
C THR A 76 6.19 -10.62 -11.75
N LYS A 77 4.95 -10.59 -12.30
CA LYS A 77 4.10 -11.76 -12.54
C LYS A 77 3.90 -12.63 -11.29
N CYS A 78 3.73 -11.98 -10.13
CA CYS A 78 3.59 -12.57 -8.80
C CYS A 78 4.69 -13.59 -8.42
N MET A 79 5.85 -13.58 -9.09
CA MET A 79 6.85 -14.65 -9.06
C MET A 79 6.36 -16.05 -9.52
N CYS A 80 5.05 -16.29 -9.62
CA CYS A 80 4.42 -17.56 -10.03
C CYS A 80 4.53 -17.82 -11.53
N PHE A 81 4.35 -16.79 -12.37
CA PHE A 81 4.39 -16.90 -13.84
C PHE A 81 5.60 -16.18 -14.45
N GLY A 82 6.53 -15.74 -13.59
CA GLY A 82 7.77 -15.09 -13.98
C GLY A 82 8.85 -16.09 -14.40
N ARG A 83 9.90 -15.59 -15.05
CA ARG A 83 11.11 -16.38 -15.35
C ARG A 83 11.70 -16.84 -14.02
N SER A 84 11.86 -18.16 -13.81
CA SER A 84 12.37 -18.70 -12.54
C SER A 84 13.66 -17.96 -12.14
N LEU A 85 13.80 -17.54 -10.89
CA LEU A 85 14.96 -16.77 -10.43
C LEU A 85 16.24 -17.64 -10.50
N ALA A 86 17.40 -17.02 -10.73
CA ALA A 86 18.67 -17.73 -10.61
C ALA A 86 18.82 -18.28 -9.17
N PRO A 87 19.33 -19.51 -8.99
CA PRO A 87 19.66 -20.03 -7.67
C PRO A 87 20.78 -19.17 -7.04
N GLY A 88 20.55 -18.66 -5.82
CA GLY A 88 21.49 -17.80 -5.09
C GLY A 88 20.84 -17.01 -3.94
N GLY A 89 21.65 -16.27 -3.18
CA GLY A 89 21.20 -15.47 -2.02
C GLY A 89 20.18 -14.39 -2.39
N ASP A 90 20.34 -13.75 -3.56
CA ASP A 90 19.41 -12.72 -4.05
C ASP A 90 17.96 -13.24 -4.21
N ARG A 91 17.79 -14.54 -4.49
CA ARG A 91 16.46 -15.17 -4.54
C ARG A 91 15.83 -15.24 -3.15
N ALA A 92 16.59 -15.61 -2.13
CA ALA A 92 16.09 -15.70 -0.77
C ALA A 92 15.66 -14.31 -0.25
N TRP A 93 16.50 -13.29 -0.48
CA TRP A 93 16.17 -11.91 -0.14
C TRP A 93 14.92 -11.41 -0.89
N ALA A 94 14.80 -11.67 -2.19
CA ALA A 94 13.60 -11.29 -2.95
C ALA A 94 12.32 -11.94 -2.38
N ILE A 95 12.37 -13.21 -1.97
CA ILE A 95 11.22 -13.90 -1.35
C ILE A 95 10.88 -13.29 0.02
N ILE A 96 11.89 -13.01 0.85
CA ILE A 96 11.68 -12.40 2.17
C ILE A 96 11.05 -11.01 2.03
N TYR A 97 11.57 -10.18 1.13
CA TYR A 97 10.99 -8.85 0.87
C TYR A 97 9.59 -8.93 0.28
N PHE A 98 9.30 -9.91 -0.57
CA PHE A 98 7.96 -10.17 -1.08
C PHE A 98 6.98 -10.52 0.05
N VAL A 99 7.31 -11.51 0.89
CA VAL A 99 6.41 -11.93 1.97
C VAL A 99 6.19 -10.81 2.98
N SER A 100 7.25 -10.08 3.32
CA SER A 100 7.15 -8.94 4.24
C SER A 100 6.35 -7.78 3.65
N SER A 101 6.49 -7.45 2.35
CA SER A 101 5.71 -6.40 1.72
C SER A 101 4.21 -6.72 1.73
N TRP A 102 3.84 -7.96 1.41
CA TRP A 102 2.45 -8.44 1.50
C TRP A 102 1.90 -8.36 2.93
N ALA A 103 2.71 -8.74 3.92
CA ALA A 103 2.29 -8.66 5.32
C ALA A 103 2.02 -7.22 5.74
N THR A 104 2.94 -6.29 5.44
CA THR A 104 2.75 -4.87 5.79
C THR A 104 1.62 -4.23 4.99
N PHE A 105 1.45 -4.62 3.73
CA PHE A 105 0.37 -4.18 2.86
C PHE A 105 -1.00 -4.55 3.45
N LEU A 106 -1.20 -5.81 3.82
CA LEU A 106 -2.47 -6.28 4.42
C LEU A 106 -2.78 -5.56 5.74
N VAL A 107 -1.76 -5.28 6.55
CA VAL A 107 -1.93 -4.51 7.79
C VAL A 107 -2.30 -3.05 7.48
N ALA A 108 -1.60 -2.41 6.53
CA ALA A 108 -1.91 -1.05 6.10
C ALA A 108 -3.35 -0.92 5.61
N GLU A 109 -3.79 -1.82 4.72
CA GLU A 109 -5.15 -1.82 4.19
C GLU A 109 -6.19 -2.09 5.27
N GLY A 110 -5.90 -3.00 6.20
CA GLY A 110 -6.73 -3.23 7.38
C GLY A 110 -6.92 -1.97 8.21
N CYS A 111 -5.83 -1.23 8.47
CA CYS A 111 -5.88 0.05 9.19
C CYS A 111 -6.67 1.12 8.43
N LEU A 112 -6.46 1.26 7.12
CA LEU A 112 -7.14 2.27 6.29
C LEU A 112 -8.64 1.98 6.16
N ILE A 113 -9.03 0.72 5.91
CA ILE A 113 -10.43 0.29 5.88
C ILE A 113 -11.08 0.46 7.26
N ALA A 114 -10.40 0.07 8.34
CA ALA A 114 -10.93 0.22 9.69
C ALA A 114 -11.15 1.71 10.05
N GLY A 115 -10.22 2.58 9.65
CA GLY A 115 -10.34 4.02 9.78
C GLY A 115 -11.51 4.58 8.97
N ALA A 116 -11.61 4.21 7.70
CA ALA A 116 -12.68 4.67 6.80
C ALA A 116 -14.06 4.17 7.23
N LYS A 117 -14.20 2.88 7.57
CA LYS A 117 -15.45 2.30 8.05
C LYS A 117 -15.91 2.99 9.31
N LYS A 118 -15.07 3.11 10.34
CA LYS A 118 -15.50 3.76 11.58
C LYS A 118 -15.90 5.22 11.33
N ASN A 119 -15.21 5.96 10.47
CA ASN A 119 -15.64 7.31 10.07
C ASN A 119 -17.01 7.33 9.36
N ALA A 120 -17.33 6.36 8.51
CA ALA A 120 -18.62 6.25 7.81
C ALA A 120 -19.76 5.67 8.68
N TYR A 121 -19.45 4.77 9.61
CA TYR A 121 -20.43 4.18 10.53
C TYR A 121 -20.97 5.22 11.53
N HIS A 122 -20.13 6.19 11.95
CA HIS A 122 -20.57 7.28 12.82
C HIS A 122 -21.56 8.25 12.14
N THR A 123 -21.53 8.42 10.82
CA THR A 123 -22.53 9.24 10.11
C THR A 123 -23.83 8.50 9.83
N LYS A 124 -23.76 7.21 9.49
CA LYS A 124 -24.95 6.47 9.02
C LYS A 124 -25.94 6.08 10.14
N TYR A 125 -25.48 5.88 11.37
CA TYR A 125 -26.34 5.36 12.45
C TYR A 125 -27.04 6.42 13.31
N ARG A 126 -26.73 7.72 13.17
CA ARG A 126 -27.26 8.76 14.07
C ARG A 126 -28.20 9.80 13.45
N GLY A 127 -28.77 9.52 12.27
CA GLY A 127 -30.02 10.17 11.86
C GLY A 127 -31.23 9.76 12.72
N MET A 128 -31.08 8.80 13.64
CA MET A 128 -32.20 8.16 14.36
C MET A 128 -31.86 7.76 15.81
N ILE A 129 -30.91 8.41 16.51
CA ILE A 129 -30.67 8.08 17.93
C ILE A 129 -30.65 9.33 18.79
N TYR A 130 -31.86 9.66 19.28
CA TYR A 130 -32.13 10.33 20.54
C TYR A 130 -31.33 9.62 21.65
N ALA A 131 -30.21 10.18 22.09
CA ALA A 131 -29.48 9.64 23.25
C ALA A 131 -28.84 10.77 24.02
N GLN A 132 -29.44 11.05 25.18
CA GLN A 132 -29.24 12.20 26.06
C GLN A 132 -27.88 12.26 26.78
N ASN A 133 -27.04 11.21 26.79
CA ASN A 133 -25.88 11.16 27.71
C ASN A 133 -24.63 10.47 27.12
N VAL A 134 -24.16 10.85 25.93
CA VAL A 134 -22.92 10.24 25.38
C VAL A 134 -21.97 11.32 24.89
N THR A 135 -20.80 11.42 25.51
CA THR A 135 -19.64 12.13 24.95
C THR A 135 -19.46 11.67 23.51
N CYS A 136 -19.45 12.60 22.54
CA CYS A 136 -19.33 12.25 21.12
C CYS A 136 -18.04 11.42 20.94
N GLU A 137 -18.17 10.10 20.71
CA GLU A 137 -17.05 9.19 20.48
C GLU A 137 -16.33 9.66 19.20
N THR A 138 -15.17 10.27 19.38
CA THR A 138 -14.24 10.53 18.29
C THR A 138 -13.44 9.26 18.06
N LEU A 139 -13.21 8.88 16.79
CA LEU A 139 -12.32 7.79 16.40
C LEU A 139 -11.07 7.75 17.32
N ARG A 140 -10.59 6.59 17.77
CA ARG A 140 -9.38 6.51 18.61
C ARG A 140 -8.17 7.08 17.86
N LYS A 141 -7.49 8.07 18.44
CA LYS A 141 -6.31 8.73 17.83
C LYS A 141 -5.30 7.65 17.40
N GLY A 142 -4.92 7.66 16.11
CA GLY A 142 -3.79 6.87 15.63
C GLY A 142 -4.08 5.70 14.68
N VAL A 143 -5.33 5.39 14.31
CA VAL A 143 -5.60 4.29 13.35
C VAL A 143 -5.11 4.62 11.94
N PHE A 144 -5.34 5.84 11.45
CA PHE A 144 -4.80 6.25 10.15
C PHE A 144 -3.31 6.60 10.26
N ILE A 145 -2.81 7.06 11.42
CA ILE A 145 -1.37 7.19 11.66
C ILE A 145 -0.68 5.83 11.56
N ALA A 146 -1.22 4.79 12.21
CA ALA A 146 -0.69 3.44 12.10
C ALA A 146 -0.70 2.96 10.64
N GLY A 147 -1.82 3.18 9.93
CA GLY A 147 -1.91 2.94 8.49
C GLY A 147 -0.82 3.65 7.69
N ALA A 148 -0.57 4.94 7.97
CA ALA A 148 0.47 5.73 7.32
C ALA A 148 1.89 5.19 7.56
N VAL A 149 2.18 4.69 8.77
CA VAL A 149 3.47 4.04 9.09
C VAL A 149 3.63 2.76 8.26
N PHE A 150 2.59 1.91 8.19
CA PHE A 150 2.64 0.69 7.40
C PHE A 150 2.66 0.96 5.88
N VAL A 151 2.06 2.06 5.39
CA VAL A 151 2.20 2.52 4.00
C VAL A 151 3.67 2.80 3.67
N VAL A 152 4.37 3.55 4.53
CA VAL A 152 5.80 3.84 4.33
C VAL A 152 6.65 2.58 4.41
N ALA A 153 6.37 1.70 5.38
CA ALA A 153 7.06 0.41 5.49
C ALA A 153 6.87 -0.44 4.21
N THR A 154 5.64 -0.52 3.71
CA THR A 154 5.30 -1.25 2.47
C THR A 154 6.04 -0.65 1.28
N MET A 155 6.09 0.68 1.15
CA MET A 155 6.85 1.37 0.11
C MET A 155 8.33 0.98 0.13
N ILE A 156 8.97 1.02 1.30
CA ILE A 156 10.39 0.67 1.45
C ILE A 156 10.63 -0.79 1.07
N LEU A 157 9.80 -1.71 1.56
CA LEU A 157 9.91 -3.14 1.26
C LEU A 157 9.70 -3.43 -0.23
N ASN A 158 8.77 -2.74 -0.89
CA ASN A 158 8.51 -2.86 -2.32
C ASN A 158 9.71 -2.42 -3.17
N VAL A 159 10.39 -1.35 -2.79
CA VAL A 159 11.63 -0.90 -3.46
C VAL A 159 12.72 -1.98 -3.35
N TYR A 160 12.96 -2.50 -2.14
CA TYR A 160 13.96 -3.55 -1.96
C TYR A 160 13.57 -4.83 -2.70
N TYR A 161 12.32 -5.26 -2.60
CA TYR A 161 11.80 -6.41 -3.33
C TYR A 161 12.11 -6.29 -4.83
N TYR A 162 11.76 -5.17 -5.45
CA TYR A 162 11.96 -4.97 -6.88
C TYR A 162 13.45 -4.90 -7.27
N MET A 163 14.30 -4.27 -6.45
CA MET A 163 15.75 -4.29 -6.66
C MET A 163 16.32 -5.71 -6.68
N TYR A 164 16.02 -6.52 -5.65
CA TYR A 164 16.53 -7.90 -5.56
C TYR A 164 15.92 -8.80 -6.65
N PHE A 165 14.65 -8.60 -6.99
CA PHE A 165 13.99 -9.30 -8.09
C PHE A 165 14.66 -9.00 -9.44
N SER A 166 14.95 -7.71 -9.72
CA SER A 166 15.63 -7.29 -10.95
C SER A 166 17.04 -7.88 -11.03
N LYS A 167 17.80 -7.87 -9.92
CA LYS A 167 19.14 -8.48 -9.84
C LYS A 167 19.09 -9.98 -10.11
N ALA A 168 18.20 -10.70 -9.43
CA ALA A 168 18.07 -12.15 -9.60
C ALA A 168 17.64 -12.56 -11.03
N THR A 169 16.89 -11.69 -11.71
CA THR A 169 16.47 -11.88 -13.11
C THR A 169 17.61 -11.61 -14.09
N ALA A 170 18.35 -10.50 -13.90
CA ALA A 170 19.51 -10.14 -14.72
C ALA A 170 20.64 -11.19 -14.62
N SER A 171 20.98 -11.64 -13.41
CA SER A 171 22.00 -12.68 -13.20
C SER A 171 21.67 -13.98 -13.93
N LYS A 172 20.39 -14.36 -14.01
CA LYS A 172 19.97 -15.53 -14.79
C LYS A 172 20.10 -15.30 -16.30
N ALA A 173 19.79 -14.10 -16.79
CA ALA A 173 19.96 -13.77 -18.20
C ALA A 173 21.42 -13.96 -18.62
N THR A 174 22.37 -13.41 -17.85
CA THR A 174 23.82 -13.59 -18.07
C THR A 174 24.24 -15.05 -18.02
N HIS A 175 23.76 -15.81 -17.03
CA HIS A 175 24.11 -17.23 -16.89
C HIS A 175 23.53 -18.10 -18.02
N LYS A 176 22.35 -17.73 -18.57
CA LYS A 176 21.78 -18.39 -19.76
C LYS A 176 22.60 -18.04 -21.00
N THR A 177 22.98 -16.77 -21.19
CA THR A 177 23.82 -16.34 -22.32
C THR A 177 25.15 -17.10 -22.31
N ASN A 178 25.86 -17.14 -21.17
CA ASN A 178 27.13 -17.89 -21.05
C ASN A 178 26.99 -19.40 -21.28
N ARG A 179 25.89 -20.03 -20.84
CA ARG A 179 25.62 -21.44 -21.17
C ARG A 179 25.32 -21.65 -22.65
N THR A 180 24.75 -20.66 -23.33
CA THR A 180 24.41 -20.79 -24.76
C THR A 180 25.63 -20.53 -25.66
N SER A 181 26.53 -19.61 -25.27
CA SER A 181 27.80 -19.36 -25.97
C SER A 181 28.87 -20.44 -25.73
N SER A 182 28.71 -21.30 -24.72
CA SER A 182 29.62 -22.42 -24.46
C SER A 182 29.31 -23.70 -25.26
N VAL A 183 28.24 -23.74 -26.07
CA VAL A 183 27.77 -24.98 -26.73
C VAL A 183 27.98 -24.97 -28.26
N GLY A 184 28.77 -24.04 -28.81
CA GLY A 184 29.06 -24.01 -30.25
C GLY A 184 30.51 -23.70 -30.57
N MET A 185 31.30 -24.76 -30.80
CA MET A 185 32.35 -24.92 -31.84
C MET A 185 33.38 -25.97 -31.41
N THR A 186 32.99 -27.24 -31.47
CA THR A 186 33.93 -28.33 -31.78
C THR A 186 33.54 -28.89 -33.14
N GLY A 187 33.87 -28.13 -34.19
CA GLY A 187 34.02 -28.68 -35.53
C GLY A 187 35.53 -28.79 -35.78
N ASN A 188 36.03 -30.02 -35.79
CA ASN A 188 37.40 -30.38 -36.15
C ASN A 188 37.34 -31.74 -36.87
N PRO A 189 38.28 -32.08 -37.78
CA PRO A 189 39.22 -31.26 -38.53
C PRO A 189 38.82 -31.07 -40.02
#